data_AF-A0A516GDE2-F1
#
_entry.id   AF-A0A516GDE2-F1
#
_cell.length_a   1.000
_cell.length_b   1.000
_cell.length_c   1.000
_cell.angle_alpha   90.00
_cell.angle_beta   90.00
_cell.angle_gamma   90.00
#
_symmetry.space_group_name_H-M   'P 1'
#
loop_
_entity.id
_entity.type
_entity.pdbx_description
1 polymer ?
#
loop_
_entity_poly.entity_id
_entity_poly.type
_entity_poly.pdbx_seq_one_letter_code
_entity_poly.pdbx_strand_id
1 'polypeptide(L)'
;MAFLLDHEYSRRGLSAGKLKGEDARRAGLLIAAAKAADCEAILAQTEIQETWEAGFDSYESWAGGYDDEDEDDYDEPDQDVHDVTSLLDNSVALTWWADPGNTGEVTLPLGGDEVVAVTPSNDLTPYASEFEGYMGNYGNTVDRWYRRAALVIWPSHQGFAVRAEASPGWALEAILASLAKGEQERARREADGLASAWGRTAPAALLTPALLVAAGIEDGERALAVLSPFDVHMLDVEHAAQLAELAMIYPSQWWTALRAQLDGGFRLIREDRRTWVETHLRAVCRELASVDGRQVVSWLGLWMSEWAVAAVDSALQDRRVAQRDKDLDLLGPAVAAVLAVVDQQRGTAVVGHLKAAGDRVLPLLVSAVRSHEPPSNTAMRALFTHLHDLLTEVLARPQRESDDWSIPWTSTGGEDADKLARFLASATQRTLEWPLAAPRRQSVHHWIDEATLPVRHLTRRRGRPYTLVLTKTDELFSREQAARHRAGKSRHSSPAYRERCPPGVSMHRSRVSVTAGGRCHAGVPE
;
A
#
# COMPACT_ATOMS: atom_id res chain seq x y z
N MET A 1 -20.77 9.93 24.63
CA MET A 1 -20.11 10.79 25.65
C MET A 1 -19.38 9.92 26.65
N ALA A 2 -18.15 10.26 27.01
CA ALA A 2 -17.38 9.65 28.08
C ALA A 2 -17.14 10.67 29.21
N PHE A 3 -17.61 10.37 30.42
CA PHE A 3 -17.36 11.17 31.60
C PHE A 3 -16.17 10.59 32.37
N LEU A 4 -15.05 11.33 32.43
CA LEU A 4 -13.84 10.90 33.12
C LEU A 4 -14.00 11.05 34.64
N LEU A 5 -13.72 9.96 35.35
CA LEU A 5 -13.64 9.89 36.81
C LEU A 5 -12.23 10.27 37.28
N ASP A 6 -12.08 10.60 38.55
CA ASP A 6 -10.81 11.16 39.06
C ASP A 6 -9.77 10.06 39.32
N HIS A 7 -10.21 8.85 39.66
CA HIS A 7 -9.29 7.76 40.01
C HIS A 7 -9.08 6.76 38.88
N GLU A 8 -7.88 6.18 38.85
CA GLU A 8 -7.63 4.90 38.22
C GLU A 8 -8.31 3.79 39.02
N TYR A 9 -9.05 2.93 38.33
CA TYR A 9 -9.60 1.70 38.91
C TYR A 9 -9.06 0.49 38.16
N SER A 10 -8.82 -0.59 38.89
CA SER A 10 -8.51 -1.88 38.26
C SER A 10 -9.72 -2.38 37.46
N ARG A 11 -9.46 -3.09 36.36
CA ARG A 11 -10.51 -3.71 35.52
C ARG A 11 -11.50 -4.54 36.34
N ARG A 12 -11.01 -5.34 37.29
CA ARG A 12 -11.84 -6.13 38.22
C ARG A 12 -12.72 -5.25 39.14
N GLY A 13 -12.20 -4.10 39.58
CA GLY A 13 -12.96 -3.13 40.37
C GLY A 13 -14.10 -2.50 39.56
N LEU A 14 -13.81 -2.13 38.31
CA LEU A 14 -14.80 -1.58 37.37
C LEU A 14 -15.88 -2.61 37.01
N SER A 15 -15.51 -3.85 36.67
CA SER A 15 -16.48 -4.92 36.38
C SER A 15 -17.44 -5.18 37.54
N ALA A 16 -16.97 -5.00 38.77
CA ALA A 16 -17.77 -5.19 39.98
C ALA A 16 -18.57 -3.95 40.39
N GLY A 17 -18.49 -2.84 39.61
CA GLY A 17 -19.13 -1.56 39.94
C GLY A 17 -18.61 -0.92 41.23
N LYS A 18 -17.39 -1.27 41.66
CA LYS A 18 -16.83 -0.82 42.94
C LYS A 18 -16.09 0.52 42.79
N LEU A 19 -16.87 1.58 42.67
CA LEU A 19 -16.36 2.96 42.73
C LEU A 19 -16.28 3.44 44.19
N LYS A 20 -15.41 4.41 44.46
CA LYS A 20 -15.22 4.98 45.81
C LYS A 20 -15.43 6.48 45.82
N GLY A 21 -15.77 7.01 47.00
CA GLY A 21 -15.81 8.45 47.26
C GLY A 21 -16.66 9.22 46.26
N GLU A 22 -16.09 10.31 45.76
CA GLU A 22 -16.75 11.24 44.87
C GLU A 22 -17.09 10.62 43.50
N ASP A 23 -16.26 9.71 42.98
CA ASP A 23 -16.55 9.00 41.73
C ASP A 23 -17.82 8.15 41.83
N ALA A 24 -18.02 7.46 42.96
CA ALA A 24 -19.23 6.67 43.19
C ALA A 24 -20.49 7.54 43.19
N ARG A 25 -20.39 8.73 43.79
CA ARG A 25 -21.48 9.71 43.84
C ARG A 25 -21.80 10.25 42.44
N ARG A 26 -20.78 10.68 41.68
CA ARG A 26 -20.93 11.22 40.31
C ARG A 26 -21.48 10.17 39.35
N ALA A 27 -20.89 8.96 39.35
CA ALA A 27 -21.35 7.87 38.52
C ALA A 27 -22.80 7.48 38.85
N GLY A 28 -23.17 7.40 40.12
CA GLY A 28 -24.55 7.11 40.54
C GLY A 28 -25.57 8.13 40.01
N LEU A 29 -25.24 9.42 40.07
CA LEU A 29 -26.09 10.49 39.52
C LEU A 29 -26.22 10.41 38.01
N LEU A 30 -25.10 10.21 37.31
CA LEU A 30 -25.06 10.13 35.85
C LEU A 30 -25.79 8.88 35.33
N ILE A 31 -25.65 7.72 35.99
CA ILE A 31 -26.40 6.51 35.64
C ILE A 31 -27.90 6.72 35.83
N ALA A 32 -28.33 7.39 36.91
CA ALA A 32 -29.73 7.72 37.13
C ALA A 32 -30.27 8.68 36.06
N ALA A 33 -29.49 9.70 35.69
CA ALA A 33 -29.83 10.63 34.63
C ALA A 33 -29.89 9.95 33.25
N ALA A 34 -28.92 9.09 32.93
CA ALA A 34 -28.88 8.30 31.71
C ALA A 34 -30.15 7.44 31.58
N LYS A 35 -30.52 6.72 32.64
CA LYS A 35 -31.75 5.93 32.66
C LYS A 35 -33.00 6.76 32.45
N ALA A 36 -33.07 7.98 33.01
CA ALA A 36 -34.19 8.89 32.80
C ALA A 36 -34.26 9.46 31.36
N ALA A 37 -33.13 9.49 30.66
CA ALA A 37 -32.99 9.99 29.29
C ALA A 37 -33.08 8.89 28.22
N ASP A 38 -33.41 7.64 28.59
CA ASP A 38 -33.34 6.47 27.70
C ASP A 38 -31.94 6.26 27.09
N CYS A 39 -30.93 6.34 27.96
CA CYS A 39 -29.54 6.06 27.65
C CYS A 39 -29.03 4.87 28.45
N GLU A 40 -28.11 4.13 27.84
CA GLU A 40 -27.29 3.12 28.50
C GLU A 40 -26.02 3.77 29.05
N ALA A 41 -25.46 3.17 30.11
CA ALA A 41 -24.21 3.60 30.70
C ALA A 41 -23.36 2.41 31.10
N ILE A 42 -22.07 2.46 30.77
CA ILE A 42 -21.08 1.43 31.12
C ILE A 42 -19.85 2.06 31.76
N LEU A 43 -19.10 1.24 32.49
CA LEU A 43 -17.81 1.65 33.04
C LEU A 43 -16.68 1.20 32.11
N ALA A 44 -15.71 2.09 31.92
CA ALA A 44 -14.56 1.86 31.06
C ALA A 44 -13.27 2.39 31.68
N GLN A 45 -12.15 1.99 31.08
CA GLN A 45 -10.82 2.52 31.35
C GLN A 45 -10.40 3.36 30.15
N THR A 46 -9.79 4.52 30.44
CA THR A 46 -9.26 5.45 29.45
C THR A 46 -7.76 5.61 29.63
N GLU A 47 -7.08 5.77 28.51
CA GLU A 47 -5.70 6.24 28.43
C GLU A 47 -5.71 7.63 27.78
N ILE A 48 -4.96 8.55 28.38
CA ILE A 48 -4.94 9.96 28.00
C ILE A 48 -3.48 10.33 27.80
N GLN A 49 -3.17 10.92 26.66
CA GLN A 49 -1.88 11.51 26.36
C GLN A 49 -2.09 13.00 26.09
N GLU A 50 -1.42 13.85 26.87
CA GLU A 50 -1.43 15.29 26.69
C GLU A 50 -0.03 15.79 26.42
N THR A 51 0.12 16.58 25.35
CA THR A 51 1.37 17.27 25.01
C THR A 51 1.23 18.73 25.39
N TRP A 52 2.15 19.22 26.21
CA TRP A 52 2.15 20.57 26.74
C TRP A 52 3.37 21.36 26.29
N GLU A 53 3.23 22.67 26.17
CA GLU A 53 4.35 23.60 26.09
C GLU A 53 5.02 23.72 27.47
N ALA A 54 6.32 23.42 27.52
CA ALA A 54 7.11 23.52 28.74
C ALA A 54 7.65 24.94 28.92
N GLY A 55 7.56 25.46 30.14
CA GLY A 55 8.19 26.73 30.51
C GLY A 55 9.70 26.71 30.31
N PHE A 56 10.30 27.89 30.13
CA PHE A 56 11.75 28.06 29.94
C PHE A 56 12.57 27.95 31.23
N ASP A 57 11.92 27.74 32.39
CA ASP A 57 12.57 27.87 33.68
C ASP A 57 13.25 26.55 34.12
N SER A 58 14.48 26.35 33.67
CA SER A 58 15.54 25.75 34.51
C SER A 58 16.99 26.12 34.15
N TYR A 59 17.22 27.12 33.29
CA TYR A 59 18.58 27.52 32.87
C TYR A 59 19.04 28.92 33.35
N GLU A 60 18.40 29.50 34.37
CA GLU A 60 18.85 30.75 35.00
C GLU A 60 19.26 30.54 36.47
N SER A 61 20.36 29.84 36.72
CA SER A 61 21.02 29.89 38.03
C SER A 61 22.56 29.84 37.99
N TRP A 62 23.21 30.21 36.88
CA TRP A 62 24.68 30.35 36.84
C TRP A 62 25.17 31.56 36.06
N ALA A 63 24.57 32.73 36.31
CA ALA A 63 25.14 34.01 35.92
C ALA A 63 25.09 35.02 37.07
N GLY A 64 26.09 34.97 37.95
CA GLY A 64 26.54 36.13 38.72
C GLY A 64 26.48 35.99 40.24
N GLY A 65 27.64 35.82 40.86
CA GLY A 65 27.81 36.09 42.29
C GLY A 65 28.93 35.24 42.91
N TYR A 66 30.16 35.75 42.91
CA TYR A 66 31.14 35.37 43.91
C TYR A 66 30.66 35.92 45.26
N ASP A 67 30.30 35.07 46.21
CA ASP A 67 30.70 35.23 47.62
C ASP A 67 30.25 34.02 48.48
N ASP A 68 31.26 33.46 49.15
CA ASP A 68 31.36 32.71 50.41
C ASP A 68 30.16 32.02 51.10
N GLU A 69 30.51 30.82 51.60
CA GLU A 69 30.03 30.14 52.82
C GLU A 69 28.57 29.64 52.85
N ASP A 70 28.39 28.33 52.63
CA ASP A 70 28.12 27.36 53.72
C ASP A 70 27.75 25.98 53.13
N GLU A 71 28.41 24.95 53.65
CA GLU A 71 28.04 23.52 53.51
C GLU A 71 26.73 23.31 54.27
N ASP A 72 25.66 22.85 53.60
CA ASP A 72 24.64 21.99 54.21
C ASP A 72 23.74 21.33 53.13
N ASP A 73 23.80 19.99 53.11
CA ASP A 73 22.83 19.00 52.64
C ASP A 73 22.08 19.26 51.30
N TYR A 74 22.65 18.77 50.19
CA TYR A 74 21.91 18.57 48.94
C TYR A 74 21.07 17.29 49.03
N ASP A 75 19.83 17.41 49.49
CA ASP A 75 18.76 16.54 48.97
C ASP A 75 18.57 16.92 47.49
N GLU A 76 18.97 16.04 46.57
CA GLU A 76 18.64 16.17 45.14
C GLU A 76 17.11 16.30 45.01
N PRO A 77 16.57 17.45 44.56
CA PRO A 77 15.16 17.53 44.27
C PRO A 77 14.86 16.58 43.11
N ASP A 78 13.75 15.83 43.20
CA ASP A 78 13.20 15.03 42.08
C ASP A 78 13.14 15.91 40.82
N GLN A 79 14.17 15.78 39.98
CA GLN A 79 14.30 16.45 38.70
C GLN A 79 13.35 15.74 37.74
N ASP A 80 12.13 16.24 37.59
CA ASP A 80 11.29 16.07 36.37
C ASP A 80 9.93 16.81 36.46
N VAL A 81 9.78 17.81 37.32
CA VAL A 81 8.57 18.66 37.33
C VAL A 81 8.81 19.88 36.46
N HIS A 82 8.61 19.72 35.15
CA HIS A 82 8.56 20.86 34.24
C HIS A 82 7.22 21.57 34.38
N ASP A 83 7.24 22.88 34.66
CA ASP A 83 6.05 23.71 34.63
C ASP A 83 5.50 23.76 33.19
N VAL A 84 4.23 23.41 33.06
CA VAL A 84 3.51 23.38 31.77
C VAL A 84 2.60 24.59 31.66
N THR A 85 2.51 25.17 30.46
CA THR A 85 1.76 26.40 30.22
C THR A 85 0.52 26.17 29.36
N SER A 86 0.72 25.77 28.11
CA SER A 86 -0.34 25.62 27.11
C SER A 86 -0.46 24.16 26.68
N LEU A 87 -1.68 23.63 26.63
CA LEU A 87 -1.97 22.33 26.04
C LEU A 87 -1.86 22.44 24.51
N LEU A 88 -0.95 21.69 23.91
CA LEU A 88 -0.70 21.68 22.47
C LEU A 88 -1.50 20.59 21.77
N ASP A 89 -1.54 19.39 22.35
CA ASP A 89 -2.29 18.25 21.83
C ASP A 89 -2.87 17.40 22.97
N ASN A 90 -4.00 16.74 22.70
CA ASN A 90 -4.67 15.86 23.64
C ASN A 90 -5.34 14.71 22.91
N SER A 91 -4.99 13.49 23.31
CA SER A 91 -5.56 12.26 22.81
C SER A 91 -6.16 11.47 23.97
N VAL A 92 -7.42 11.06 23.83
CA VAL A 92 -8.13 10.21 24.79
C VAL A 92 -8.64 8.98 24.06
N ALA A 93 -8.35 7.79 24.60
CA ALA A 93 -8.87 6.54 24.05
C ALA A 93 -9.42 5.62 25.16
N LEU A 94 -10.52 4.93 24.87
CA LEU A 94 -10.96 3.80 25.68
C LEU A 94 -10.05 2.60 25.38
N THR A 95 -9.52 1.99 26.43
CA THR A 95 -8.62 0.82 26.35
C THR A 95 -9.29 -0.47 26.84
N TRP A 96 -10.36 -0.34 27.62
CA TRP A 96 -11.10 -1.48 28.16
C TRP A 96 -12.49 -1.05 28.63
N TRP A 97 -13.48 -1.96 28.59
CA TRP A 97 -14.80 -1.71 29.18
C TRP A 97 -15.48 -2.90 29.85
N ALA A 98 -16.45 -2.58 30.70
CA ALA A 98 -17.34 -3.53 31.35
C ALA A 98 -18.79 -3.30 30.94
N ASP A 99 -19.26 -4.15 30.01
CA ASP A 99 -20.65 -4.23 29.60
C ASP A 99 -21.32 -5.55 30.03
N PRO A 100 -22.61 -5.56 30.41
CA PRO A 100 -23.44 -6.76 30.51
C PRO A 100 -23.45 -7.66 29.26
N GLY A 101 -22.44 -8.50 29.12
CA GLY A 101 -22.32 -9.51 28.05
C GLY A 101 -21.11 -9.33 27.14
N ASN A 102 -20.38 -8.22 27.24
CA ASN A 102 -19.18 -7.96 26.45
C ASN A 102 -18.13 -7.16 27.25
N THR A 103 -17.41 -7.82 28.15
CA THR A 103 -16.28 -7.21 28.88
C THR A 103 -14.98 -7.53 28.17
N GLY A 104 -14.16 -6.52 27.86
CA GLY A 104 -12.96 -6.76 27.06
C GLY A 104 -12.11 -5.53 26.81
N GLU A 105 -10.94 -5.77 26.24
CA GLU A 105 -10.07 -4.73 25.71
C GLU A 105 -10.70 -4.12 24.46
N VAL A 106 -10.57 -2.81 24.32
CA VAL A 106 -11.04 -2.04 23.17
C VAL A 106 -9.97 -1.03 22.80
N THR A 107 -10.05 -0.50 21.60
CA THR A 107 -9.23 0.65 21.20
C THR A 107 -10.14 1.61 20.46
N LEU A 108 -10.77 2.50 21.22
CA LEU A 108 -11.70 3.48 20.69
C LEU A 108 -11.19 4.89 21.00
N PRO A 109 -10.63 5.62 20.02
CA PRO A 109 -10.30 7.02 20.21
C PRO A 109 -11.58 7.83 20.41
N LEU A 110 -11.55 8.81 21.31
CA LEU A 110 -12.67 9.68 21.60
C LEU A 110 -12.39 11.09 21.10
N GLY A 111 -13.40 11.71 20.48
CA GLY A 111 -13.36 13.13 20.14
C GLY A 111 -13.33 14.00 21.39
N GLY A 112 -12.65 15.15 21.33
CA GLY A 112 -12.59 16.07 22.47
C GLY A 112 -13.98 16.60 22.89
N ASP A 113 -14.93 16.66 21.97
CA ASP A 113 -16.34 17.02 22.21
C ASP A 113 -17.16 15.89 22.86
N GLU A 114 -16.64 14.65 22.85
CA GLU A 114 -17.27 13.50 23.48
C GLU A 114 -16.81 13.30 24.93
N VAL A 115 -15.69 13.91 25.32
CA VAL A 115 -15.05 13.74 26.62
C VAL A 115 -15.45 14.87 27.57
N VAL A 116 -15.91 14.50 28.77
CA VAL A 116 -16.26 15.45 29.82
C VAL A 116 -15.52 15.07 31.09
N ALA A 117 -14.84 16.04 31.72
CA ALA A 117 -14.21 15.87 33.00
C ALA A 117 -14.49 17.07 33.90
N VAL A 118 -14.76 16.81 35.18
CA VAL A 118 -14.84 17.90 36.19
C VAL A 118 -13.45 18.31 36.64
N THR A 119 -12.55 17.34 36.75
CA THR A 119 -11.15 17.53 37.13
C THR A 119 -10.27 17.48 35.87
N PRO A 120 -9.58 18.58 35.52
CA PRO A 120 -8.57 18.60 34.46
C PRO A 120 -7.50 17.51 34.70
N SER A 121 -6.99 16.88 33.65
CA SER A 121 -5.96 15.83 33.82
C SER A 121 -4.68 16.38 34.45
N ASN A 122 -4.33 17.63 34.16
CA ASN A 122 -3.16 18.30 34.74
C ASN A 122 -3.23 18.52 36.26
N ASP A 123 -4.43 18.41 36.86
CA ASP A 123 -4.62 18.43 38.32
C ASP A 123 -4.45 17.04 38.95
N LEU A 124 -4.22 16.01 38.13
CA LEU A 124 -3.99 14.63 38.54
C LEU A 124 -2.52 14.25 38.35
N THR A 125 -2.08 13.21 39.03
CA THR A 125 -0.71 12.69 38.88
C THR A 125 -0.62 11.82 37.63
N PRO A 126 0.24 12.15 36.64
CA PRO A 126 0.49 11.28 35.50
C PRO A 126 1.24 10.02 35.96
N TYR A 127 1.04 8.90 35.26
CA TYR A 127 1.84 7.69 35.53
C TYR A 127 3.16 7.67 34.76
N ALA A 128 3.28 8.50 33.73
CA ALA A 128 4.51 8.71 32.96
C ALA A 128 4.56 10.16 32.45
N SER A 129 5.77 10.70 32.33
CA SER A 129 6.02 11.99 31.70
C SER A 129 7.37 11.97 30.98
N GLU A 130 7.45 12.63 29.83
CA GLU A 130 8.66 12.72 29.02
C GLU A 130 8.86 14.18 28.59
N PHE A 131 10.09 14.69 28.73
CA PHE A 131 10.47 16.04 28.30
C PHE A 131 11.26 15.99 27.00
N GLU A 132 10.87 16.83 26.04
CA GLU A 132 11.60 17.04 24.80
C GLU A 132 12.03 18.51 24.70
N GLY A 133 13.34 18.75 24.67
CA GLY A 133 13.91 20.09 24.51
C GLY A 133 13.80 20.62 23.08
N TYR A 134 14.09 21.90 22.90
CA TYR A 134 14.05 22.60 21.61
C TYR A 134 14.71 21.84 20.44
N MET A 135 13.90 21.41 19.46
CA MET A 135 14.34 20.68 18.26
C MET A 135 14.48 21.55 17.00
N GLY A 136 14.57 22.88 17.15
CA GLY A 136 14.82 23.82 16.06
C GLY A 136 13.58 24.45 15.43
N ASN A 137 12.50 23.69 15.24
CA ASN A 137 11.21 24.21 14.74
C ASN A 137 10.05 24.10 15.75
N TYR A 138 10.26 23.40 16.86
CA TYR A 138 9.32 23.29 17.98
C TYR A 138 9.99 23.76 19.28
N GLY A 139 9.20 24.38 20.15
CA GLY A 139 9.60 24.76 21.51
C GLY A 139 9.79 23.53 22.41
N ASN A 140 10.13 23.75 23.68
CA ASN A 140 10.19 22.66 24.65
C ASN A 140 8.79 22.07 24.88
N THR A 141 8.66 20.76 24.87
CA THR A 141 7.40 20.06 25.11
C THR A 141 7.52 19.05 26.24
N VAL A 142 6.41 18.84 26.95
CA VAL A 142 6.27 17.78 27.94
C VAL A 142 5.07 16.94 27.56
N ASP A 143 5.31 15.64 27.36
CA ASP A 143 4.25 14.66 27.24
C ASP A 143 3.90 14.11 28.63
N ARG A 144 2.60 13.98 28.91
CA ARG A 144 2.06 13.38 30.14
C ARG A 144 1.03 12.32 29.80
N TRP A 145 1.16 11.16 30.42
CA TRP A 145 0.22 10.06 30.28
C TRP A 145 -0.55 9.81 31.57
N TYR A 146 -1.86 9.71 31.43
CA TYR A 146 -2.80 9.45 32.53
C TYR A 146 -3.67 8.24 32.24
N ARG A 147 -4.12 7.59 33.32
CA ARG A 147 -5.11 6.52 33.23
C ARG A 147 -6.26 6.81 34.18
N ARG A 148 -7.47 6.87 33.64
CA ARG A 148 -8.69 7.21 34.39
C ARG A 148 -9.79 6.21 34.10
N ALA A 149 -10.66 5.96 35.07
CA ALA A 149 -11.93 5.33 34.76
C ALA A 149 -12.86 6.33 34.06
N ALA A 150 -13.79 5.83 33.26
CA ALA A 150 -14.80 6.63 32.60
C ALA A 150 -16.18 5.98 32.71
N LEU A 151 -17.22 6.80 32.78
CA LEU A 151 -18.59 6.39 32.54
C LEU A 151 -18.96 6.77 31.10
N VAL A 152 -19.15 5.77 30.24
CA VAL A 152 -19.52 5.99 28.84
C VAL A 152 -21.03 5.87 28.70
N ILE A 153 -21.66 6.86 28.06
CA ILE A 153 -23.11 7.03 27.97
C ILE A 153 -23.51 7.27 26.51
N TRP A 154 -24.55 6.57 26.06
CA TRP A 154 -25.15 6.72 24.73
C TRP A 154 -26.66 6.42 24.76
N PRO A 155 -27.45 6.91 23.79
CA PRO A 155 -28.86 6.57 23.66
C PRO A 155 -29.08 5.06 23.48
N SER A 156 -30.07 4.45 24.13
CA SER A 156 -30.30 3.00 24.11
C SER A 156 -30.37 2.41 22.69
N HIS A 157 -30.97 3.14 21.74
CA HIS A 157 -31.08 2.71 20.34
C HIS A 157 -29.74 2.61 19.59
N GLN A 158 -28.68 3.24 20.09
CA GLN A 158 -27.33 3.21 19.50
C GLN A 158 -26.41 2.16 20.14
N GLY A 159 -26.89 1.43 21.16
CA GLY A 159 -26.03 0.55 21.95
C GLY A 159 -25.31 -0.53 21.14
N PHE A 160 -25.92 -1.03 20.07
CA PHE A 160 -25.24 -1.97 19.18
C PHE A 160 -24.13 -1.29 18.37
N ALA A 161 -24.38 -0.11 17.80
CA ALA A 161 -23.42 0.61 16.96
C ALA A 161 -22.16 1.03 17.75
N VAL A 162 -22.34 1.58 18.96
CA VAL A 162 -21.20 1.95 19.82
C VAL A 162 -20.35 0.72 20.18
N ARG A 163 -21.00 -0.42 20.43
CA ARG A 163 -20.32 -1.71 20.67
C ARG A 163 -19.58 -2.23 19.45
N ALA A 164 -20.21 -2.09 18.29
CA ALA A 164 -19.64 -2.48 17.01
C ALA A 164 -18.42 -1.61 16.66
N GLU A 165 -18.44 -0.32 16.96
CA GLU A 165 -17.32 0.59 16.72
C GLU A 165 -16.07 0.17 17.52
N ALA A 166 -16.26 -0.10 18.82
CA ALA A 166 -15.16 -0.51 19.68
C ALA A 166 -14.67 -1.94 19.41
N SER A 167 -15.56 -2.82 18.93
CA SER A 167 -15.24 -4.22 18.65
C SER A 167 -16.09 -4.77 17.48
N PRO A 168 -15.66 -4.55 16.22
CA PRO A 168 -16.38 -5.05 15.05
C PRO A 168 -16.47 -6.58 14.99
N GLY A 169 -15.46 -7.29 15.53
CA GLY A 169 -15.47 -8.76 15.60
C GLY A 169 -16.63 -9.31 16.45
N TRP A 170 -16.84 -8.73 17.64
CA TRP A 170 -18.01 -9.04 18.47
C TRP A 170 -19.33 -8.78 17.73
N ALA A 171 -19.43 -7.67 17.00
CA ALA A 171 -20.66 -7.33 16.28
C ALA A 171 -20.99 -8.36 15.19
N LEU A 172 -19.98 -8.82 14.45
CA LEU A 172 -20.15 -9.91 13.49
C LEU A 172 -20.61 -11.20 14.17
N GLU A 173 -20.00 -11.58 15.30
CA GLU A 173 -20.41 -12.75 16.09
C GLU A 173 -21.85 -12.63 16.60
N ALA A 174 -22.25 -11.45 17.06
CA ALA A 174 -23.61 -11.17 17.53
C ALA A 174 -24.63 -11.32 16.39
N ILE A 175 -24.32 -10.78 15.21
CA ILE A 175 -25.19 -10.92 14.02
C ILE A 175 -25.30 -12.40 13.62
N LEU A 176 -24.19 -13.15 13.59
CA LEU A 176 -24.21 -14.59 13.31
C LEU A 176 -25.04 -15.36 14.35
N ALA A 177 -24.98 -14.98 15.63
CA ALA A 177 -25.81 -15.58 16.67
C ALA A 177 -27.30 -15.28 16.49
N SER A 178 -27.66 -14.06 16.06
CA SER A 178 -29.04 -13.70 15.70
C SER A 178 -29.54 -14.49 14.49
N LEU A 179 -28.71 -14.64 13.46
CA LEU A 179 -29.01 -15.46 12.27
C LEU A 179 -29.21 -16.95 12.63
N ALA A 180 -28.35 -17.51 13.49
CA ALA A 180 -28.46 -18.90 13.94
C ALA A 180 -29.76 -19.17 14.73
N LYS A 181 -30.35 -18.15 15.35
CA LYS A 181 -31.66 -18.23 16.02
C LYS A 181 -32.86 -18.00 15.10
N GLY A 182 -32.62 -17.68 13.81
CA GLY A 182 -33.66 -17.31 12.87
C GLY A 182 -34.21 -15.88 13.07
N GLU A 183 -33.50 -15.02 13.80
CA GLU A 183 -33.91 -13.64 14.09
C GLU A 183 -33.52 -12.68 12.95
N GLN A 184 -34.01 -12.91 11.73
CA GLN A 184 -33.57 -12.21 10.51
C GLN A 184 -33.64 -10.67 10.61
N GLU A 185 -34.78 -10.15 11.07
CA GLU A 185 -34.99 -8.70 11.19
C GLU A 185 -34.10 -8.07 12.27
N ARG A 186 -33.71 -8.84 13.28
CA ARG A 186 -32.75 -8.39 14.27
C ARG A 186 -31.35 -8.34 13.68
N ALA A 187 -30.93 -9.41 13.00
CA ALA A 187 -29.63 -9.46 12.31
C ALA A 187 -29.47 -8.30 11.30
N ARG A 188 -30.53 -7.94 10.58
CA ARG A 188 -30.55 -6.78 9.67
C ARG A 188 -30.34 -5.44 10.39
N ARG A 189 -31.04 -5.21 11.51
CA ARG A 189 -30.85 -3.99 12.32
C ARG A 189 -29.46 -3.93 12.95
N GLU A 190 -28.95 -5.06 13.41
CA GLU A 190 -27.59 -5.18 13.94
C GLU A 190 -26.55 -4.89 12.84
N ALA A 191 -26.76 -5.40 11.62
CA ALA A 191 -25.91 -5.09 10.47
C ALA A 191 -25.94 -3.61 10.08
N ASP A 192 -27.11 -2.94 10.14
CA ASP A 192 -27.22 -1.50 9.94
C ASP A 192 -26.40 -0.73 11.00
N GLY A 193 -26.48 -1.16 12.27
CA GLY A 193 -25.70 -0.61 13.36
C GLY A 193 -24.20 -0.79 13.14
N LEU A 194 -23.76 -1.98 12.76
CA LEU A 194 -22.37 -2.28 12.43
C LEU A 194 -21.89 -1.45 11.24
N ALA A 195 -22.67 -1.35 10.16
CA ALA A 195 -22.32 -0.56 8.99
C ALA A 195 -22.17 0.94 9.30
N SER A 196 -23.02 1.48 10.18
CA SER A 196 -22.93 2.88 10.61
C SER A 196 -21.69 3.18 11.46
N ALA A 197 -21.21 2.18 12.19
CA ALA A 197 -20.06 2.25 13.07
C ALA A 197 -18.77 1.78 12.41
N TRP A 198 -18.84 1.24 11.19
CA TRP A 198 -17.68 0.65 10.57
C TRP A 198 -16.68 1.75 10.15
N GLY A 199 -15.43 1.61 10.59
CA GLY A 199 -14.33 2.41 10.06
C GLY A 199 -14.09 2.17 8.56
N ARG A 200 -13.18 2.94 7.97
CA ARG A 200 -12.83 2.81 6.54
C ARG A 200 -12.09 1.52 6.19
N THR A 201 -11.51 0.86 7.19
CA THR A 201 -10.68 -0.33 7.04
C THR A 201 -10.99 -1.32 8.14
N ALA A 202 -10.98 -2.62 7.83
CA ALA A 202 -11.07 -3.69 8.81
C ALA A 202 -9.80 -4.57 8.80
N PRO A 203 -9.44 -5.20 9.93
CA PRO A 203 -8.45 -6.27 9.94
C PRO A 203 -8.89 -7.43 9.04
N ALA A 204 -7.95 -8.00 8.26
CA ALA A 204 -8.24 -9.12 7.35
C ALA A 204 -8.85 -10.34 8.07
N ALA A 205 -8.50 -10.57 9.34
CA ALA A 205 -9.07 -11.65 10.16
C ALA A 205 -10.60 -11.58 10.33
N LEU A 206 -11.22 -10.40 10.11
CA LEU A 206 -12.66 -10.22 10.20
C LEU A 206 -13.39 -10.48 8.87
N LEU A 207 -12.67 -10.77 7.78
CA LEU A 207 -13.27 -10.98 6.47
C LEU A 207 -14.13 -12.24 6.42
N THR A 208 -13.64 -13.37 6.93
CA THR A 208 -14.42 -14.61 7.02
C THR A 208 -15.76 -14.43 7.75
N PRO A 209 -15.82 -13.91 9.00
CA PRO A 209 -17.10 -13.68 9.66
C PRO A 209 -17.97 -12.64 8.94
N ALA A 210 -17.39 -11.63 8.30
CA ALA A 210 -18.15 -10.67 7.49
C ALA A 210 -18.81 -11.30 6.26
N LEU A 211 -18.13 -12.22 5.57
CA LEU A 211 -18.70 -12.97 4.44
C LEU A 211 -19.84 -13.90 4.89
N LEU A 212 -19.70 -14.54 6.05
CA LEU A 212 -20.77 -15.37 6.64
C LEU A 212 -22.01 -14.53 6.99
N VAL A 213 -21.80 -13.34 7.57
CA VAL A 213 -22.88 -12.39 7.85
C VAL A 213 -23.55 -11.93 6.55
N ALA A 214 -22.76 -11.58 5.53
CA ALA A 214 -23.26 -11.17 4.23
C ALA A 214 -24.10 -12.27 3.56
N ALA A 215 -23.72 -13.54 3.71
CA ALA A 215 -24.50 -14.67 3.21
C ALA A 215 -25.82 -14.81 3.97
N GLY A 216 -25.79 -14.81 5.31
CA GLY A 216 -26.97 -15.08 6.13
C GLY A 216 -28.02 -13.95 6.15
N ILE A 217 -27.64 -12.69 5.92
CA ILE A 217 -28.59 -11.56 5.94
C ILE A 217 -29.57 -11.57 4.75
N GLU A 218 -29.15 -12.15 3.62
CA GLU A 218 -29.92 -12.21 2.36
C GLU A 218 -30.50 -10.85 1.93
N ASP A 219 -29.73 -9.77 2.14
CA ASP A 219 -30.06 -8.40 1.75
C ASP A 219 -28.83 -7.78 1.12
N GLY A 220 -28.92 -7.48 -0.18
CA GLY A 220 -27.76 -7.07 -0.96
C GLY A 220 -27.16 -5.74 -0.52
N GLU A 221 -27.98 -4.78 -0.07
CA GLU A 221 -27.51 -3.47 0.36
C GLU A 221 -26.73 -3.60 1.69
N ARG A 222 -27.30 -4.33 2.64
CA ARG A 222 -26.66 -4.58 3.95
C ARG A 222 -25.41 -5.44 3.83
N ALA A 223 -25.43 -6.46 2.95
CA ALA A 223 -24.27 -7.29 2.67
C ALA A 223 -23.11 -6.46 2.08
N LEU A 224 -23.39 -5.51 1.18
CA LEU A 224 -22.37 -4.59 0.68
C LEU A 224 -21.83 -3.69 1.80
N ALA A 225 -22.72 -3.17 2.66
CA ALA A 225 -22.34 -2.29 3.75
C ALA A 225 -21.40 -3.00 4.75
N VAL A 226 -21.70 -4.25 5.12
CA VAL A 226 -20.85 -5.10 5.98
C VAL A 226 -19.49 -5.39 5.34
N LEU A 227 -19.41 -5.48 4.00
CA LEU A 227 -18.17 -5.77 3.27
C LEU A 227 -17.38 -4.52 2.81
N SER A 228 -17.92 -3.32 3.00
CA SER A 228 -17.31 -2.03 2.62
C SER A 228 -15.87 -1.74 3.09
N PRO A 229 -15.41 -2.26 4.24
CA PRO A 229 -14.10 -1.91 4.81
C PRO A 229 -12.97 -2.84 4.34
N PHE A 230 -13.31 -3.86 3.55
CA PHE A 230 -12.36 -4.84 3.02
C PHE A 230 -11.95 -4.49 1.59
N ASP A 231 -10.86 -5.09 1.13
CA ASP A 231 -10.32 -4.89 -0.21
C ASP A 231 -10.02 -6.27 -0.86
N VAL A 232 -9.89 -6.31 -2.18
CA VAL A 232 -9.64 -7.54 -2.94
C VAL A 232 -8.33 -8.22 -2.53
N HIS A 233 -7.33 -7.45 -2.13
CA HIS A 233 -6.03 -8.02 -1.73
C HIS A 233 -6.06 -8.72 -0.36
N MET A 234 -7.17 -8.66 0.37
CA MET A 234 -7.39 -9.41 1.60
C MET A 234 -7.99 -10.81 1.36
N LEU A 235 -8.42 -11.11 0.13
CA LEU A 235 -8.98 -12.41 -0.22
C LEU A 235 -7.88 -13.49 -0.21
N ASP A 236 -8.21 -14.67 0.32
CA ASP A 236 -7.31 -15.84 0.35
C ASP A 236 -8.13 -17.12 0.18
N VAL A 237 -7.46 -18.27 0.05
CA VAL A 237 -8.05 -19.59 -0.21
C VAL A 237 -9.13 -19.96 0.81
N GLU A 238 -8.99 -19.53 2.07
CA GLU A 238 -9.98 -19.80 3.12
C GLU A 238 -11.35 -19.16 2.86
N HIS A 239 -11.39 -18.09 2.06
CA HIS A 239 -12.61 -17.35 1.75
C HIS A 239 -13.41 -17.92 0.56
N ALA A 240 -12.86 -18.93 -0.13
CA ALA A 240 -13.42 -19.44 -1.38
C ALA A 240 -14.83 -20.02 -1.20
N ALA A 241 -15.07 -20.77 -0.12
CA ALA A 241 -16.37 -21.39 0.16
C ALA A 241 -17.47 -20.32 0.34
N GLN A 242 -17.21 -19.30 1.15
CA GLN A 242 -18.16 -18.24 1.42
C GLN A 242 -18.41 -17.37 0.18
N LEU A 243 -17.39 -17.08 -0.63
CA LEU A 243 -17.56 -16.38 -1.91
C LEU A 243 -18.41 -17.19 -2.89
N ALA A 244 -18.23 -18.51 -2.96
CA ALA A 244 -19.04 -19.38 -3.80
C ALA A 244 -20.51 -19.41 -3.34
N GLU A 245 -20.74 -19.42 -2.01
CA GLU A 245 -22.07 -19.31 -1.42
C GLU A 245 -22.76 -17.99 -1.77
N LEU A 246 -22.06 -16.85 -1.62
CA LEU A 246 -22.58 -15.54 -2.00
C LEU A 246 -22.99 -15.48 -3.48
N ALA A 247 -22.33 -16.23 -4.36
CA ALA A 247 -22.65 -16.28 -5.78
C ALA A 247 -23.96 -17.04 -6.08
N MET A 248 -24.44 -17.84 -5.13
CA MET A 248 -25.75 -18.50 -5.18
C MET A 248 -26.87 -17.62 -4.65
N ILE A 249 -26.56 -16.72 -3.72
CA ILE A 249 -27.51 -15.83 -3.04
C ILE A 249 -27.74 -14.56 -3.85
N TYR A 250 -26.67 -13.91 -4.31
CA TYR A 250 -26.73 -12.57 -4.88
C TYR A 250 -26.59 -12.55 -6.41
N PRO A 251 -27.39 -11.73 -7.12
CA PRO A 251 -27.35 -11.61 -8.58
C PRO A 251 -26.08 -10.87 -9.07
N SER A 252 -25.78 -10.98 -10.36
CA SER A 252 -24.60 -10.37 -10.99
C SER A 252 -24.47 -8.85 -10.81
N GLN A 253 -25.60 -8.13 -10.69
CA GLN A 253 -25.60 -6.69 -10.39
C GLN A 253 -24.97 -6.38 -9.03
N TRP A 254 -25.17 -7.25 -8.04
CA TRP A 254 -24.60 -7.11 -6.71
C TRP A 254 -23.07 -7.27 -6.76
N TRP A 255 -22.58 -8.27 -7.49
CA TRP A 255 -21.14 -8.47 -7.72
C TRP A 255 -20.48 -7.31 -8.47
N THR A 256 -21.23 -6.62 -9.32
CA THR A 256 -20.76 -5.40 -9.99
C THR A 256 -20.62 -4.25 -8.99
N ALA A 257 -21.59 -4.09 -8.08
CA ALA A 257 -21.52 -3.11 -7.01
C ALA A 257 -20.39 -3.42 -6.00
N LEU A 258 -20.23 -4.69 -5.60
CA LEU A 258 -19.15 -5.14 -4.73
C LEU A 258 -17.80 -4.80 -5.36
N ARG A 259 -17.60 -5.12 -6.64
CA ARG A 259 -16.37 -4.74 -7.36
C ARG A 259 -16.13 -3.24 -7.29
N ALA A 260 -17.14 -2.41 -7.58
CA ALA A 260 -16.99 -0.96 -7.57
C ALA A 260 -16.59 -0.42 -6.18
N GLN A 261 -17.11 -1.02 -5.11
CA GLN A 261 -16.76 -0.71 -3.73
C GLN A 261 -15.31 -1.10 -3.40
N LEU A 262 -14.92 -2.33 -3.74
CA LEU A 262 -13.56 -2.83 -3.54
C LEU A 262 -12.52 -2.12 -4.43
N ASP A 263 -12.91 -1.58 -5.60
CA ASP A 263 -12.08 -0.72 -6.45
C ASP A 263 -12.05 0.75 -5.97
N GLY A 264 -13.10 1.21 -5.28
CA GLY A 264 -13.28 2.57 -4.78
C GLY A 264 -12.60 2.84 -3.43
N GLY A 265 -12.15 1.80 -2.73
CA GLY A 265 -11.32 1.88 -1.54
C GLY A 265 -10.04 2.69 -1.77
N PHE A 266 -9.65 3.48 -0.77
CA PHE A 266 -8.67 4.56 -0.85
C PHE A 266 -7.39 4.20 -1.61
N ARG A 267 -7.07 5.03 -2.62
CA ARG A 267 -6.00 4.92 -3.63
C ARG A 267 -4.55 4.94 -3.12
N LEU A 268 -4.30 4.66 -1.84
CA LEU A 268 -2.98 4.83 -1.24
C LEU A 268 -2.10 3.58 -1.21
N ILE A 269 -2.54 2.42 -1.72
CA ILE A 269 -1.64 1.27 -1.87
C ILE A 269 -1.83 0.54 -3.20
N ARG A 270 -1.24 1.08 -4.27
CA ARG A 270 -1.16 0.39 -5.59
C ARG A 270 -0.25 -0.85 -5.54
N GLU A 271 0.65 -0.95 -4.57
CA GLU A 271 1.61 -2.07 -4.47
C GLU A 271 0.97 -3.37 -3.99
N ASP A 272 -0.02 -3.32 -3.11
CA ASP A 272 -0.62 -4.51 -2.49
C ASP A 272 -1.40 -5.36 -3.49
N ARG A 273 -2.16 -4.72 -4.39
CA ARG A 273 -2.94 -5.46 -5.40
C ARG A 273 -2.06 -6.23 -6.37
N ARG A 274 -0.97 -5.63 -6.87
CA ARG A 274 -0.04 -6.33 -7.78
C ARG A 274 0.56 -7.55 -7.08
N THR A 275 1.04 -7.36 -5.86
CA THR A 275 1.64 -8.42 -5.05
C THR A 275 0.62 -9.54 -4.80
N TRP A 276 -0.62 -9.20 -4.46
CA TRP A 276 -1.70 -10.17 -4.29
C TRP A 276 -2.03 -10.94 -5.58
N VAL A 277 -2.13 -10.25 -6.73
CA VAL A 277 -2.37 -10.90 -8.02
C VAL A 277 -1.26 -11.89 -8.35
N GLU A 278 -0.01 -11.53 -8.09
CA GLU A 278 1.15 -12.39 -8.33
C GLU A 278 1.15 -13.63 -7.42
N THR A 279 0.80 -13.47 -6.15
CA THR A 279 1.03 -14.49 -5.11
C THR A 279 -0.19 -15.33 -4.75
N HIS A 280 -1.40 -14.76 -4.73
CA HIS A 280 -2.60 -15.41 -4.20
C HIS A 280 -3.65 -15.75 -5.27
N LEU A 281 -3.81 -14.93 -6.33
CA LEU A 281 -4.91 -15.06 -7.31
C LEU A 281 -5.07 -16.48 -7.86
N ARG A 282 -3.96 -17.14 -8.23
CA ARG A 282 -4.00 -18.51 -8.75
C ARG A 282 -4.55 -19.52 -7.74
N ALA A 283 -4.11 -19.42 -6.49
CA ALA A 283 -4.53 -20.32 -5.42
C ALA A 283 -6.00 -20.09 -5.08
N VAL A 284 -6.41 -18.83 -4.94
CA VAL A 284 -7.81 -18.43 -4.71
C VAL A 284 -8.73 -18.93 -5.82
N CYS A 285 -8.38 -18.72 -7.09
CA CYS A 285 -9.20 -19.20 -8.21
C CYS A 285 -9.26 -20.73 -8.30
N ARG A 286 -8.20 -21.43 -7.88
CA ARG A 286 -8.18 -22.89 -7.85
C ARG A 286 -9.11 -23.43 -6.76
N GLU A 287 -9.08 -22.82 -5.57
CA GLU A 287 -9.97 -23.21 -4.47
C GLU A 287 -11.42 -22.84 -4.79
N LEU A 288 -11.67 -21.66 -5.38
CA LEU A 288 -13.02 -21.33 -5.88
C LEU A 288 -13.52 -22.35 -6.90
N ALA A 289 -12.64 -22.90 -7.75
CA ALA A 289 -13.03 -23.93 -8.69
C ALA A 289 -13.31 -25.30 -8.03
N SER A 290 -12.67 -25.62 -6.90
CA SER A 290 -12.93 -26.88 -6.15
C SER A 290 -14.28 -26.84 -5.42
N VAL A 291 -14.75 -25.65 -5.03
CA VAL A 291 -16.04 -25.43 -4.34
C VAL A 291 -17.17 -24.94 -5.26
N ASP A 292 -17.10 -25.24 -6.57
CA ASP A 292 -18.09 -24.85 -7.59
C ASP A 292 -18.32 -23.32 -7.78
N GLY A 293 -17.43 -22.48 -7.26
CA GLY A 293 -17.41 -21.01 -7.40
C GLY A 293 -17.00 -20.48 -8.78
N ARG A 294 -17.33 -21.17 -9.88
CA ARG A 294 -16.94 -20.77 -11.26
C ARG A 294 -17.39 -19.37 -11.65
N GLN A 295 -18.53 -18.91 -11.12
CA GLN A 295 -19.03 -17.55 -11.36
C GLN A 295 -18.09 -16.49 -10.75
N VAL A 296 -17.60 -16.74 -9.54
CA VAL A 296 -16.63 -15.86 -8.85
C VAL A 296 -15.28 -15.87 -9.57
N VAL A 297 -14.82 -17.03 -10.06
CA VAL A 297 -13.60 -17.11 -10.89
C VAL A 297 -13.73 -16.26 -12.15
N SER A 298 -14.88 -16.31 -12.83
CA SER A 298 -15.16 -15.48 -14.02
C SER A 298 -15.20 -13.99 -13.69
N TRP A 299 -15.78 -13.63 -12.54
CA TRP A 299 -15.83 -12.25 -12.04
C TRP A 299 -14.44 -11.70 -11.69
N LEU A 300 -13.64 -12.43 -10.90
CA LEU A 300 -12.25 -12.10 -10.60
C LEU A 300 -11.42 -12.03 -11.88
N GLY A 301 -11.58 -12.99 -12.79
CA GLY A 301 -10.87 -13.04 -14.06
C GLY A 301 -11.15 -11.82 -14.94
N LEU A 302 -12.41 -11.41 -15.07
CA LEU A 302 -12.78 -10.18 -15.78
C LEU A 302 -12.09 -8.97 -15.15
N TRP A 303 -12.26 -8.79 -13.84
CA TRP A 303 -11.74 -7.65 -13.12
C TRP A 303 -10.21 -7.56 -13.22
N MET A 304 -9.51 -8.66 -12.94
CA MET A 304 -8.05 -8.67 -12.96
C MET A 304 -7.49 -8.54 -14.39
N SER A 305 -8.21 -8.99 -15.42
CA SER A 305 -7.83 -8.72 -16.81
C SER A 305 -7.92 -7.25 -17.20
N GLU A 306 -8.98 -6.56 -16.75
CA GLU A 306 -9.16 -5.12 -17.02
C GLU A 306 -8.14 -4.29 -16.25
N TRP A 307 -7.87 -4.65 -14.99
CA TRP A 307 -6.79 -4.07 -14.21
C TRP A 307 -5.42 -4.28 -14.87
N ALA A 308 -5.11 -5.48 -15.34
CA ALA A 308 -3.83 -5.77 -15.98
C ALA A 308 -3.63 -4.93 -17.25
N VAL A 309 -4.66 -4.81 -18.10
CA VAL A 309 -4.62 -3.95 -19.30
C VAL A 309 -4.40 -2.49 -18.91
N ALA A 310 -5.17 -1.97 -17.94
CA ALA A 310 -5.02 -0.59 -17.47
C ALA A 310 -3.64 -0.32 -16.85
N ALA A 311 -3.08 -1.28 -16.12
CA ALA A 311 -1.73 -1.19 -15.54
C ALA A 311 -0.65 -1.14 -16.64
N VAL A 312 -0.78 -1.95 -17.68
CA VAL A 312 0.12 -1.94 -18.84
C VAL A 312 0.01 -0.60 -19.58
N ASP A 313 -1.20 -0.10 -19.83
CA ASP A 313 -1.39 1.19 -20.49
C ASP A 313 -0.81 2.34 -19.68
N SER A 314 -1.01 2.33 -18.36
CA SER A 314 -0.42 3.31 -17.44
C SER A 314 1.12 3.26 -17.50
N ALA A 315 1.73 2.07 -17.51
CA ALA A 315 3.18 1.95 -17.65
C ALA A 315 3.65 2.46 -19.03
N LEU A 316 2.94 2.12 -20.10
CA LEU A 316 3.26 2.56 -21.47
C LEU A 316 3.11 4.08 -21.67
N GLN A 317 2.42 4.80 -20.79
CA GLN A 317 2.36 6.26 -20.84
C GLN A 317 3.64 6.93 -20.32
N ASP A 318 4.49 6.21 -19.56
CA ASP A 318 5.76 6.78 -19.09
C ASP A 318 6.74 6.98 -20.27
N ARG A 319 7.17 8.24 -20.44
CA ARG A 319 8.08 8.66 -21.52
C ARG A 319 9.53 8.24 -21.23
N ARG A 320 9.85 7.95 -19.97
CA ARG A 320 11.18 7.54 -19.50
C ARG A 320 11.34 6.05 -19.76
N VAL A 321 12.03 5.70 -20.84
CA VAL A 321 12.18 4.30 -21.31
C VAL A 321 12.67 3.37 -20.20
N ALA A 322 13.65 3.79 -19.40
CA ALA A 322 14.19 2.97 -18.33
C ALA A 322 13.16 2.69 -17.22
N GLN A 323 12.37 3.70 -16.83
CA GLN A 323 11.34 3.55 -15.79
C GLN A 323 10.17 2.73 -16.32
N ARG A 324 9.70 3.03 -17.53
CA ARG A 324 8.68 2.22 -18.22
C ARG A 324 9.06 0.75 -18.29
N ASP A 325 10.28 0.45 -18.75
CA ASP A 325 10.73 -0.93 -18.92
C ASP A 325 10.83 -1.64 -17.56
N LYS A 326 11.24 -0.92 -16.49
CA LYS A 326 11.22 -1.42 -15.11
C LYS A 326 9.80 -1.72 -14.62
N ASP A 327 8.86 -0.81 -14.83
CA ASP A 327 7.46 -0.99 -14.40
C ASP A 327 6.78 -2.13 -15.16
N LEU A 328 7.05 -2.26 -16.46
CA LEU A 328 6.60 -3.37 -17.29
C LEU A 328 7.20 -4.72 -16.86
N ASP A 329 8.49 -4.77 -16.53
CA ASP A 329 9.14 -5.96 -16.00
C ASP A 329 8.51 -6.41 -14.66
N LEU A 330 8.22 -5.46 -13.77
CA LEU A 330 7.54 -5.69 -12.49
C LEU A 330 6.08 -6.17 -12.67
N LEU A 331 5.39 -5.78 -13.76
CA LEU A 331 4.04 -6.24 -14.05
C LEU A 331 3.97 -7.65 -14.65
N GLY A 332 5.08 -8.17 -15.18
CA GLY A 332 5.15 -9.47 -15.84
C GLY A 332 4.54 -10.63 -15.03
N PRO A 333 4.94 -10.85 -13.76
CA PRO A 333 4.43 -11.95 -12.95
C PRO A 333 2.92 -11.86 -12.72
N ALA A 334 2.41 -10.66 -12.43
CA ALA A 334 0.99 -10.42 -12.25
C ALA A 334 0.19 -10.71 -13.54
N VAL A 335 0.67 -10.26 -14.70
CA VAL A 335 0.04 -10.56 -16.00
C VAL A 335 0.02 -12.07 -16.27
N ALA A 336 1.10 -12.78 -15.95
CA ALA A 336 1.15 -14.23 -16.08
C ALA A 336 0.13 -14.93 -15.16
N ALA A 337 -0.04 -14.45 -13.93
CA ALA A 337 -1.04 -14.95 -12.98
C ALA A 337 -2.47 -14.73 -13.48
N VAL A 338 -2.78 -13.54 -13.99
CA VAL A 338 -4.08 -13.23 -14.62
C VAL A 338 -4.33 -14.15 -15.81
N LEU A 339 -3.39 -14.25 -16.76
CA LEU A 339 -3.54 -15.08 -17.94
C LEU A 339 -3.75 -16.56 -17.62
N ALA A 340 -3.32 -17.04 -16.46
CA ALA A 340 -3.51 -18.43 -16.05
C ALA A 340 -4.92 -18.74 -15.52
N VAL A 341 -5.64 -17.76 -14.99
CA VAL A 341 -6.95 -17.96 -14.37
C VAL A 341 -8.12 -17.51 -15.25
N VAL A 342 -7.88 -16.63 -16.22
CA VAL A 342 -8.93 -16.13 -17.13
C VAL A 342 -9.36 -17.18 -18.16
N ASP A 343 -10.59 -17.05 -18.64
CA ASP A 343 -11.08 -17.85 -19.77
C ASP A 343 -10.38 -17.51 -21.09
N GLN A 344 -10.67 -18.30 -22.13
CA GLN A 344 -10.06 -18.16 -23.45
C GLN A 344 -10.37 -16.81 -24.11
N GLN A 345 -11.58 -16.26 -23.95
CA GLN A 345 -11.97 -15.00 -24.59
C GLN A 345 -11.18 -13.84 -23.99
N ARG A 346 -11.14 -13.75 -22.65
CA ARG A 346 -10.42 -12.71 -21.92
C ARG A 346 -8.92 -12.85 -22.08
N GLY A 347 -8.38 -14.07 -22.02
CA GLY A 347 -6.98 -14.34 -22.31
C GLY A 347 -6.58 -13.90 -23.72
N THR A 348 -7.44 -14.13 -24.73
CA THR A 348 -7.21 -13.65 -26.10
C THR A 348 -7.20 -12.13 -26.19
N ALA A 349 -8.10 -11.45 -25.48
CA ALA A 349 -8.13 -9.99 -25.44
C ALA A 349 -6.86 -9.38 -24.82
N VAL A 350 -6.41 -9.91 -23.67
CA VAL A 350 -5.16 -9.46 -23.02
C VAL A 350 -3.95 -9.70 -23.92
N VAL A 351 -3.81 -10.90 -24.50
CA VAL A 351 -2.70 -11.17 -25.43
C VAL A 351 -2.79 -10.30 -26.69
N GLY A 352 -3.99 -10.03 -27.20
CA GLY A 352 -4.21 -9.10 -28.32
C GLY A 352 -3.75 -7.68 -28.00
N HIS A 353 -4.04 -7.20 -26.79
CA HIS A 353 -3.58 -5.90 -26.29
C HIS A 353 -2.05 -5.82 -26.23
N LEU A 354 -1.40 -6.85 -25.68
CA LEU A 354 0.07 -6.94 -25.61
C LEU A 354 0.69 -6.98 -27.01
N LYS A 355 0.07 -7.71 -27.97
CA LYS A 355 0.51 -7.74 -29.37
C LYS A 355 0.46 -6.36 -30.02
N ALA A 356 -0.59 -5.59 -29.78
CA ALA A 356 -0.74 -4.24 -30.32
C ALA A 356 0.34 -3.28 -29.81
N ALA A 357 0.90 -3.52 -28.62
CA ALA A 357 1.96 -2.71 -28.04
C ALA A 357 3.37 -3.01 -28.61
N GLY A 358 3.55 -4.12 -29.34
CA GLY A 358 4.78 -4.44 -30.06
C GLY A 358 6.00 -4.65 -29.16
N ASP A 359 7.17 -4.14 -29.58
CA ASP A 359 8.44 -4.31 -28.84
C ASP A 359 8.51 -3.52 -27.52
N ARG A 360 7.59 -2.57 -27.31
CA ARG A 360 7.52 -1.75 -26.09
C ARG A 360 7.19 -2.57 -24.85
N VAL A 361 6.49 -3.69 -24.98
CA VAL A 361 6.13 -4.59 -23.87
C VAL A 361 7.11 -5.76 -23.71
N LEU A 362 8.23 -5.77 -24.43
CA LEU A 362 9.19 -6.87 -24.36
C LEU A 362 9.68 -7.19 -22.93
N PRO A 363 9.98 -6.22 -22.04
CA PRO A 363 10.34 -6.51 -20.65
C PRO A 363 9.25 -7.29 -19.91
N LEU A 364 8.00 -6.86 -20.05
CA LEU A 364 6.82 -7.53 -19.49
C LEU A 364 6.67 -8.94 -20.02
N LEU A 365 6.76 -9.14 -21.34
CA LEU A 365 6.61 -10.47 -21.96
C LEU A 365 7.69 -11.43 -21.45
N VAL A 366 8.95 -10.98 -21.37
CA VAL A 366 10.05 -11.81 -20.87
C VAL A 366 9.82 -12.17 -19.39
N SER A 367 9.44 -11.20 -18.57
CA SER A 367 9.15 -11.41 -17.15
C SER A 367 7.96 -12.35 -16.93
N ALA A 368 6.84 -12.12 -17.62
CA ALA A 368 5.64 -12.97 -17.56
C ALA A 368 5.90 -14.42 -17.94
N VAL A 369 6.72 -14.66 -18.98
CA VAL A 369 7.07 -16.03 -19.40
C VAL A 369 8.01 -16.70 -18.40
N ARG A 370 8.90 -15.95 -17.73
CA ARG A 370 9.79 -16.50 -16.69
C ARG A 370 9.04 -16.86 -15.41
N SER A 371 8.03 -16.07 -15.05
CA SER A 371 7.18 -16.30 -13.88
C SER A 371 6.01 -17.25 -14.16
N HIS A 372 5.93 -17.83 -15.36
CA HIS A 372 4.89 -18.80 -15.67
C HIS A 372 5.09 -20.11 -14.91
N GLU A 373 4.07 -20.49 -14.16
CA GLU A 373 3.95 -21.82 -13.58
C GLU A 373 3.07 -22.74 -14.45
N PRO A 374 3.53 -23.97 -14.77
CA PRO A 374 2.74 -24.93 -15.51
C PRO A 374 1.50 -25.40 -14.72
N PRO A 375 0.43 -25.87 -15.39
CA PRO A 375 0.32 -26.08 -16.84
C PRO A 375 -0.02 -24.81 -17.64
N SER A 376 0.43 -24.74 -18.89
CA SER A 376 0.11 -23.63 -19.79
C SER A 376 -1.26 -23.80 -20.46
N ASN A 377 -2.14 -22.82 -20.27
CA ASN A 377 -3.40 -22.71 -21.01
C ASN A 377 -3.20 -22.07 -22.40
N THR A 378 -4.27 -21.94 -23.18
CA THR A 378 -4.25 -21.37 -24.53
C THR A 378 -3.67 -19.94 -24.57
N ALA A 379 -4.01 -19.10 -23.58
CA ALA A 379 -3.54 -17.72 -23.52
C ALA A 379 -2.04 -17.63 -23.26
N MET A 380 -1.53 -18.43 -22.32
CA MET A 380 -0.09 -18.52 -22.05
C MET A 380 0.71 -19.06 -23.24
N ARG A 381 0.20 -20.06 -23.97
CA ARG A 381 0.85 -20.55 -25.20
C ARG A 381 0.87 -19.49 -26.30
N ALA A 382 -0.20 -18.70 -26.42
CA ALA A 382 -0.26 -17.57 -27.35
C ALA A 382 0.77 -16.49 -26.98
N LEU A 383 0.97 -16.23 -25.68
CA LEU A 383 2.01 -15.33 -25.18
C LEU A 383 3.42 -15.85 -25.50
N PHE A 384 3.69 -17.15 -25.30
CA PHE A 384 4.98 -17.76 -25.64
C PHE A 384 5.30 -17.65 -27.12
N THR A 385 4.31 -17.90 -27.96
CA THR A 385 4.45 -17.77 -29.42
C THR A 385 4.73 -16.32 -29.80
N HIS A 386 3.96 -15.37 -29.26
CA HIS A 386 4.18 -13.96 -29.53
C HIS A 386 5.57 -13.47 -29.09
N LEU A 387 6.02 -13.84 -27.88
CA LEU A 387 7.37 -13.48 -27.41
C LEU A 387 8.44 -14.07 -28.33
N HIS A 388 8.27 -15.32 -28.78
CA HIS A 388 9.23 -15.94 -29.70
C HIS A 388 9.30 -15.22 -31.05
N ASP A 389 8.15 -14.89 -31.63
CA ASP A 389 8.05 -14.19 -32.91
C ASP A 389 8.67 -12.80 -32.79
N LEU A 390 8.30 -12.05 -31.75
CA LEU A 390 8.83 -10.71 -31.49
C LEU A 390 10.34 -10.71 -31.26
N LEU A 391 10.87 -11.66 -30.48
CA LEU A 391 12.32 -11.81 -30.30
C LEU A 391 13.02 -12.18 -31.60
N THR A 392 12.37 -12.98 -32.47
CA THR A 392 12.91 -13.34 -33.78
C THR A 392 12.95 -12.13 -34.70
N GLU A 393 11.90 -11.30 -34.73
CA GLU A 393 11.87 -10.04 -35.47
C GLU A 393 12.95 -9.07 -34.97
N VAL A 394 13.06 -8.86 -33.66
CA VAL A 394 14.09 -8.00 -33.05
C VAL A 394 15.50 -8.48 -33.40
N LEU A 395 15.74 -9.78 -33.38
CA LEU A 395 17.04 -10.38 -33.75
C LEU A 395 17.29 -10.43 -35.26
N ALA A 396 16.26 -10.27 -36.09
CA ALA A 396 16.38 -10.20 -37.56
C ALA A 396 16.69 -8.78 -38.05
N ARG A 397 16.38 -7.73 -37.27
CA ARG A 397 16.74 -6.34 -37.59
C ARG A 397 18.27 -6.24 -37.83
N PRO A 398 18.75 -5.53 -38.86
CA PRO A 398 20.19 -5.37 -39.08
C PRO A 398 20.85 -4.74 -37.85
N GLN A 399 22.11 -5.09 -37.61
CA GLN A 399 22.89 -4.42 -36.59
C GLN A 399 23.13 -2.97 -37.03
N ARG A 400 23.01 -2.00 -36.12
CA ARG A 400 23.36 -0.60 -36.41
C ARG A 400 24.77 -0.51 -37.00
N GLU A 401 24.87 0.20 -38.11
CA GLU A 401 26.14 0.50 -38.77
C GLU A 401 27.02 1.39 -37.87
N SER A 402 28.34 1.21 -37.93
CA SER A 402 29.28 1.90 -37.02
C SER A 402 29.27 3.44 -37.14
N ASP A 403 28.72 3.97 -38.23
CA ASP A 403 28.61 5.38 -38.53
C ASP A 403 27.19 5.95 -38.37
N ASP A 404 26.20 5.13 -37.97
CA ASP A 404 24.85 5.60 -37.68
C ASP A 404 24.69 6.02 -36.22
N TRP A 405 24.79 7.32 -35.96
CA TRP A 405 24.58 7.94 -34.64
C TRP A 405 23.14 8.42 -34.40
N SER A 406 22.16 7.96 -35.18
CA SER A 406 20.76 8.35 -34.98
C SER A 406 20.20 7.84 -33.64
N ILE A 407 19.57 8.71 -32.86
CA ILE A 407 18.91 8.38 -31.60
C ILE A 407 17.41 8.63 -31.79
N PRO A 408 16.55 7.61 -31.68
CA PRO A 408 15.11 7.80 -31.79
C PRO A 408 14.59 8.55 -30.56
N TRP A 409 14.04 9.75 -30.77
CA TRP A 409 13.40 10.54 -29.74
C TRP A 409 12.31 11.43 -30.35
N THR A 410 11.14 11.45 -29.72
CA THR A 410 9.99 12.22 -30.20
C THR A 410 9.91 13.55 -29.47
N SER A 411 9.84 14.63 -30.25
CA SER A 411 9.70 15.99 -29.72
C SER A 411 8.46 16.16 -28.82
N THR A 412 8.61 16.95 -27.76
CA THR A 412 7.50 17.42 -26.92
C THR A 412 6.74 18.59 -27.56
N GLY A 413 7.20 19.08 -28.71
CA GLY A 413 6.66 20.24 -29.41
C GLY A 413 7.35 21.54 -28.99
N GLY A 414 7.57 22.42 -29.97
CA GLY A 414 8.22 23.72 -29.78
C GLY A 414 9.64 23.77 -30.35
N GLU A 415 10.12 24.98 -30.60
CA GLU A 415 11.36 25.23 -31.36
C GLU A 415 12.57 24.44 -30.82
N ASP A 416 12.75 24.43 -29.50
CA ASP A 416 13.88 23.77 -28.85
C ASP A 416 13.76 22.24 -28.91
N ALA A 417 12.59 21.70 -28.56
CA ALA A 417 12.35 20.26 -28.62
C ALA A 417 12.51 19.74 -30.06
N ASP A 418 11.99 20.46 -31.05
CA ASP A 418 12.09 20.08 -32.46
C ASP A 418 13.54 20.17 -32.98
N LYS A 419 14.34 21.11 -32.46
CA LYS A 419 15.77 21.20 -32.79
C LYS A 419 16.56 20.07 -32.14
N LEU A 420 16.25 19.70 -30.89
CA LEU A 420 16.85 18.53 -30.24
C LEU A 420 16.50 17.24 -31.01
N ALA A 421 15.24 17.05 -31.39
CA ALA A 421 14.80 15.88 -32.17
C ALA A 421 15.56 15.75 -33.50
N ARG A 422 15.74 16.86 -34.24
CA ARG A 422 16.52 16.85 -35.49
C ARG A 422 17.99 16.49 -35.28
N PHE A 423 18.62 17.02 -34.23
CA PHE A 423 19.99 16.65 -33.86
C PHE A 423 20.09 15.15 -33.53
N LEU A 424 19.16 14.64 -32.72
CA LEU A 424 19.12 13.23 -32.35
C LEU A 424 18.89 12.33 -33.57
N ALA A 425 17.98 12.69 -34.47
CA ALA A 425 17.68 11.91 -35.69
C ALA A 425 18.83 11.85 -36.71
N SER A 426 19.78 12.79 -36.68
CA SER A 426 20.90 12.80 -37.62
C SER A 426 21.89 11.65 -37.37
N ALA A 427 22.08 10.78 -38.37
CA ALA A 427 23.06 9.70 -38.31
C ALA A 427 24.51 10.20 -38.26
N THR A 428 24.81 11.36 -38.85
CA THR A 428 26.19 11.85 -39.00
C THR A 428 26.54 12.97 -38.02
N GLN A 429 25.55 13.74 -37.55
CA GLN A 429 25.81 14.83 -36.63
C GLN A 429 26.00 14.32 -35.19
N ARG A 430 27.26 14.27 -34.75
CA ARG A 430 27.64 13.82 -33.40
C ARG A 430 27.64 14.91 -32.35
N THR A 431 27.89 16.15 -32.75
CA THR A 431 27.99 17.30 -31.83
C THR A 431 27.08 18.43 -32.28
N LEU A 432 26.40 19.06 -31.32
CA LEU A 432 25.64 20.29 -31.52
C LEU A 432 26.12 21.34 -30.54
N GLU A 433 26.57 22.49 -31.06
CA GLU A 433 26.83 23.68 -30.26
C GLU A 433 25.63 24.62 -30.38
N TRP A 434 24.99 24.92 -29.26
CA TRP A 434 23.70 25.62 -29.23
C TRP A 434 23.70 26.78 -28.22
N PRO A 435 23.91 28.03 -28.69
CA PRO A 435 23.80 29.22 -27.85
C PRO A 435 22.36 29.41 -27.37
N LEU A 436 22.15 29.42 -26.05
CA LEU A 436 20.83 29.46 -25.44
C LEU A 436 20.85 30.25 -24.12
N ALA A 437 19.76 30.94 -23.82
CA ALA A 437 19.53 31.55 -22.52
C ALA A 437 19.38 30.47 -21.42
N ALA A 438 19.60 30.84 -20.15
CA ALA A 438 19.64 29.86 -19.05
C ALA A 438 18.36 29.01 -18.90
N PRO A 439 17.13 29.58 -18.97
CA PRO A 439 15.91 28.78 -18.86
C PRO A 439 15.78 27.73 -19.98
N ARG A 440 16.04 28.12 -21.24
CA ARG A 440 16.00 27.22 -22.40
C ARG A 440 17.03 26.09 -22.27
N ARG A 441 18.25 26.38 -21.80
CA ARG A 441 19.27 25.34 -21.54
C ARG A 441 18.80 24.35 -20.47
N GLN A 442 18.18 24.84 -19.40
CA GLN A 442 17.68 23.98 -18.31
C GLN A 442 16.62 23.01 -18.82
N SER A 443 15.70 23.46 -19.69
CA SER A 443 14.72 22.59 -20.33
C SER A 443 15.37 21.48 -21.17
N VAL A 444 16.40 21.82 -21.95
CA VAL A 444 17.12 20.81 -22.76
C VAL A 444 17.86 19.80 -21.88
N HIS A 445 18.51 20.24 -20.80
CA HIS A 445 19.11 19.34 -19.80
C HIS A 445 18.07 18.38 -19.23
N HIS A 446 16.94 18.91 -18.78
CA HIS A 446 15.84 18.11 -18.22
C HIS A 446 15.34 17.04 -19.20
N TRP A 447 15.08 17.38 -20.47
CA TRP A 447 14.63 16.39 -21.45
C TRP A 447 15.63 15.28 -21.71
N ILE A 448 16.94 15.61 -21.72
CA ILE A 448 17.99 14.61 -21.93
C ILE A 448 18.07 13.66 -20.73
N ASP A 449 18.04 14.20 -19.51
CA ASP A 449 18.10 13.41 -18.28
C ASP A 449 16.83 12.57 -18.09
N GLU A 450 15.66 13.16 -18.31
CA GLU A 450 14.36 12.50 -18.23
C GLU A 450 14.28 11.33 -19.23
N ALA A 451 14.57 11.56 -20.51
CA ALA A 451 14.56 10.51 -21.53
C ALA A 451 15.81 9.60 -21.48
N THR A 452 16.72 9.83 -20.53
CA THR A 452 17.93 9.05 -20.30
C THR A 452 18.79 8.90 -21.57
N LEU A 453 18.85 9.94 -22.41
CA LEU A 453 19.47 9.85 -23.74
C LEU A 453 21.00 9.67 -23.65
N PRO A 454 21.63 8.88 -24.54
CA PRO A 454 23.08 8.69 -24.58
C PRO A 454 23.78 9.91 -25.22
N VAL A 455 23.59 11.07 -24.60
CA VAL A 455 24.10 12.37 -25.03
C VAL A 455 24.73 13.06 -23.83
N ARG A 456 26.02 13.33 -23.92
CA ARG A 456 26.71 14.21 -22.97
C ARG A 456 26.28 15.65 -23.22
N HIS A 457 25.85 16.34 -22.18
CA HIS A 457 25.36 17.71 -22.24
C HIS A 457 26.17 18.62 -21.30
N LEU A 458 26.85 19.63 -21.85
CA LEU A 458 27.72 20.51 -21.07
C LEU A 458 27.49 21.97 -21.45
N THR A 459 27.33 22.85 -20.47
CA THR A 459 27.26 24.30 -20.70
C THR A 459 28.67 24.89 -20.75
N ARG A 460 29.12 25.34 -21.93
CA ARG A 460 30.37 26.10 -22.10
C ARG A 460 30.14 27.56 -21.74
N ARG A 461 30.72 27.99 -20.61
CA ARG A 461 30.56 29.33 -20.05
C ARG A 461 31.52 30.37 -20.67
N ARG A 462 31.48 30.52 -22.01
CA ARG A 462 32.29 31.51 -22.76
C ARG A 462 31.39 32.27 -23.74
N GLY A 463 31.35 33.61 -23.64
CA GLY A 463 30.43 34.47 -24.42
C GLY A 463 29.04 34.61 -23.79
N ARG A 464 28.16 35.45 -24.36
CA ARG A 464 26.75 35.54 -23.97
C ARG A 464 25.88 35.54 -25.25
N PRO A 465 24.81 34.73 -25.32
CA PRO A 465 24.42 33.67 -24.38
C PRO A 465 25.44 32.51 -24.30
N TYR A 466 25.48 31.78 -23.18
CA TYR A 466 26.33 30.58 -23.05
C TYR A 466 25.87 29.47 -24.00
N THR A 467 26.83 28.67 -24.47
CA THR A 467 26.59 27.59 -25.44
C THR A 467 26.40 26.25 -24.73
N LEU A 468 25.26 25.60 -24.96
CA LEU A 468 25.05 24.20 -24.62
C LEU A 468 25.71 23.32 -25.69
N VAL A 469 26.65 22.48 -25.28
CA VAL A 469 27.34 21.53 -26.16
C VAL A 469 26.77 20.15 -25.89
N LEU A 470 26.11 19.59 -26.89
CA LEU A 470 25.59 18.22 -26.87
C LEU A 470 26.53 17.33 -27.68
N THR A 471 26.88 16.16 -27.14
CA THR A 471 27.73 15.17 -27.83
C THR A 471 27.11 13.79 -27.66
N LYS A 472 26.76 13.14 -28.78
CA LYS A 472 26.32 11.74 -28.76
C LYS A 472 27.46 10.84 -28.31
N THR A 473 27.17 9.88 -27.44
CA THR A 473 28.19 9.04 -26.80
C THR A 473 28.14 7.60 -27.33
N ASP A 474 29.27 6.89 -27.25
CA ASP A 474 29.36 5.47 -27.65
C ASP A 474 28.42 4.55 -26.86
N GLU A 475 27.89 5.04 -25.73
CA GLU A 475 26.84 4.38 -24.96
C GLU A 475 25.64 3.95 -25.83
N LEU A 476 25.35 4.69 -26.91
CA LEU A 476 24.35 4.31 -27.92
C LEU A 476 24.57 2.87 -28.44
N PHE A 477 25.79 2.58 -28.91
CA PHE A 477 26.13 1.28 -29.48
C PHE A 477 26.18 0.19 -28.41
N SER A 478 26.76 0.51 -27.23
CA SER A 478 26.83 -0.44 -26.13
C SER A 478 25.43 -0.84 -25.62
N ARG A 479 24.50 0.12 -25.52
CA ARG A 479 23.09 -0.15 -25.15
C ARG A 479 22.39 -1.05 -26.17
N GLU A 480 22.57 -0.79 -27.46
CA GLU A 480 21.95 -1.60 -28.52
C GLU A 480 22.52 -3.03 -28.56
N GLN A 481 23.83 -3.18 -28.47
CA GLN A 481 24.48 -4.50 -28.40
C GLN A 481 24.03 -5.28 -27.16
N ALA A 482 23.93 -4.62 -26.00
CA ALA A 482 23.42 -5.22 -24.77
C ALA A 482 21.93 -5.62 -24.89
N ALA A 483 21.10 -4.80 -25.53
CA ALA A 483 19.69 -5.14 -25.80
C ALA A 483 19.57 -6.37 -26.71
N ARG A 484 20.33 -6.42 -27.81
CA ARG A 484 20.35 -7.58 -28.73
C ARG A 484 20.85 -8.85 -28.05
N HIS A 485 21.88 -8.75 -27.22
CA HIS A 485 22.39 -9.88 -26.44
C HIS A 485 21.36 -10.40 -25.43
N ARG A 486 20.64 -9.52 -24.73
CA ARG A 486 19.54 -9.87 -23.83
C ARG A 486 18.37 -10.53 -24.57
N ALA A 487 18.00 -10.03 -25.74
CA ALA A 487 16.99 -10.65 -26.61
C ALA A 487 17.40 -12.06 -27.04
N GLY A 488 18.67 -12.22 -27.46
CA GLY A 488 19.26 -13.52 -27.79
C GLY A 488 19.13 -14.52 -26.64
N LYS A 489 19.58 -14.15 -25.43
CA LYS A 489 19.44 -15.00 -24.24
C LYS A 489 17.99 -15.39 -23.97
N SER A 490 17.08 -14.41 -24.02
CA SER A 490 15.66 -14.62 -23.72
C SER A 490 14.99 -15.58 -24.73
N ARG A 491 15.37 -15.52 -26.01
CA ARG A 491 14.84 -16.42 -27.05
C ARG A 491 15.22 -17.87 -26.78
N HIS A 492 16.48 -18.13 -26.46
CA HIS A 492 16.97 -19.49 -26.18
C HIS A 492 16.38 -20.07 -24.88
N SER A 493 16.02 -19.23 -23.91
CA SER A 493 15.36 -19.67 -22.68
C SER A 493 13.84 -19.85 -22.79
N SER A 494 13.21 -19.36 -23.87
CA SER A 494 11.75 -19.39 -24.03
C SER A 494 11.21 -20.83 -24.17
N PRO A 495 10.10 -21.18 -23.48
CA PRO A 495 9.45 -22.49 -23.62
C PRO A 495 9.11 -22.85 -25.07
N ALA A 496 8.64 -21.87 -25.87
CA ALA A 496 8.32 -22.09 -27.28
C ALA A 496 9.54 -22.49 -28.13
N TYR A 497 10.75 -22.07 -27.75
CA TYR A 497 11.97 -22.52 -28.41
C TYR A 497 12.31 -23.97 -28.03
N ARG A 498 12.12 -24.35 -26.77
CA ARG A 498 12.35 -25.72 -26.30
C ARG A 498 11.38 -26.73 -26.92
N GLU A 499 10.12 -26.35 -27.11
CA GLU A 499 9.10 -27.21 -27.72
C GLU A 499 9.26 -27.37 -29.24
N ARG A 500 9.86 -26.38 -29.93
CA ARG A 500 10.07 -26.41 -31.39
C ARG A 500 11.44 -26.99 -31.80
N CYS A 501 12.38 -27.14 -30.88
CA CYS A 501 13.66 -27.80 -31.16
C CYS A 501 13.48 -29.34 -31.15
N PRO A 502 14.00 -30.06 -32.16
CA PRO A 502 13.97 -31.52 -32.17
C PRO A 502 14.76 -32.09 -30.98
N PRO A 503 14.32 -33.21 -30.37
CA PRO A 503 15.06 -33.85 -29.29
C PRO A 503 16.38 -34.39 -29.84
N GLY A 504 17.50 -33.76 -29.48
CA GLY A 504 18.84 -34.20 -29.90
C GLY A 504 19.93 -33.13 -29.95
N VAL A 505 19.60 -31.84 -29.92
CA VAL A 505 20.63 -30.78 -29.86
C VAL A 505 20.98 -30.51 -28.40
N SER A 506 22.00 -31.22 -27.91
CA SER A 506 22.60 -31.05 -26.58
C SER A 506 22.99 -29.58 -26.33
N MET A 507 22.49 -29.01 -25.24
CA MET A 507 22.91 -27.70 -24.74
C MET A 507 24.34 -27.79 -24.18
N HIS A 508 25.34 -27.45 -24.99
CA HIS A 508 26.63 -27.07 -24.43
C HIS A 508 26.50 -25.69 -23.77
N ARG A 509 26.40 -25.68 -22.43
CA ARG A 509 26.74 -24.51 -21.61
C ARG A 509 28.22 -24.22 -21.84
N SER A 510 28.53 -23.29 -22.74
CA SER A 510 29.88 -22.72 -22.86
C SER A 510 30.19 -21.94 -21.56
N ARG A 511 30.84 -22.61 -20.61
CA ARG A 511 31.63 -21.95 -19.56
C ARG A 511 32.84 -21.33 -20.26
N VAL A 512 32.83 -20.01 -20.43
CA VAL A 512 34.07 -19.27 -20.67
C VAL A 512 34.80 -19.21 -19.33
N SER A 513 35.70 -20.17 -19.11
CA SER A 513 36.72 -20.11 -18.06
C SER A 513 37.88 -19.24 -18.56
N VAL A 514 38.03 -18.06 -17.96
CA VAL A 514 39.25 -17.28 -18.01
C VAL A 514 40.30 -18.02 -17.18
N THR A 515 41.33 -18.59 -17.80
CA THR A 515 42.53 -19.05 -17.10
C THR A 515 43.69 -18.13 -17.43
N ALA A 516 44.17 -17.44 -16.39
CA ALA A 516 45.39 -16.69 -16.38
C ALA A 516 46.60 -17.63 -16.29
N GLY A 517 47.64 -17.34 -17.08
CA GLY A 517 49.06 -17.47 -16.73
C GLY A 517 49.62 -18.86 -16.39
N GLY A 518 50.35 -19.46 -17.33
CA GLY A 518 51.31 -20.53 -17.05
C GLY A 518 52.01 -21.02 -18.31
N ARG A 519 53.25 -20.54 -18.56
CA ARG A 519 54.14 -21.05 -19.60
C ARG A 519 54.56 -22.48 -19.27
N CYS A 520 54.65 -23.37 -20.27
CA CYS A 520 55.78 -24.31 -20.42
C CYS A 520 55.77 -25.00 -21.80
N HIS A 521 56.90 -24.82 -22.48
CA HIS A 521 57.60 -25.57 -23.53
C HIS A 521 56.91 -26.40 -24.64
N ALA A 522 57.47 -26.19 -25.82
CA ALA A 522 57.28 -26.85 -27.09
C ALA A 522 57.74 -28.32 -27.11
N GLY A 523 57.01 -29.14 -27.87
CA GLY A 523 57.40 -30.45 -28.37
C GLY A 523 56.49 -30.83 -29.54
N VAL A 524 57.08 -30.99 -30.73
CA VAL A 524 56.46 -31.34 -32.01
C VAL A 524 56.77 -32.84 -32.27
N PRO A 525 56.17 -33.52 -33.27
CA PRO A 525 54.96 -34.35 -33.18
C PRO A 525 55.25 -35.86 -33.46
N GLU A 526 54.24 -36.71 -33.28
CA GLU A 526 53.90 -37.80 -34.24
C GLU A 526 52.39 -38.02 -34.21
#